data_AF-A0A645FF88-F1
#
_entry.id   AF-A0A645FF88-F1
#
_cell.length_a   1.000
_cell.length_b   1.000
_cell.length_c   1.000
_cell.angle_alpha   90.00
_cell.angle_beta   90.00
_cell.angle_gamma   90.00
#
_symmetry.space_group_name_H-M   'P 1'
#
loop_
_entity.id
_entity.type
_entity.pdbx_description
1 polymer ?
#
loop_
_entity_poly.entity_id
_entity_poly.type
_entity_poly.pdbx_seq_one_letter_code
_entity_poly.pdbx_strand_id
1 'polypeptide(L)'
;MEVDGRGRILGAFTNGKTEVLGQIALAKFANNEGLLRTGDNYYNQAPDSGEAIIGTAVDIFPTTQMVGRALEQSNVDLTKEFTEMISTQRAFEAASRTVTVSDTLLQEINQLKR
;
A
#
# COMPACT_ATOMS: atom_id res chain seq x y z
N MET A 1 -2.64 -29.48 -6.66
CA MET A 1 -2.68 -28.29 -7.53
C MET A 1 -1.56 -27.37 -7.10
N GLU A 2 -0.78 -26.89 -8.04
CA GLU A 2 0.37 -26.02 -7.81
C GLU A 2 0.30 -24.83 -8.76
N VAL A 3 0.82 -23.68 -8.36
CA VAL A 3 0.95 -22.51 -9.23
C VAL A 3 2.43 -22.33 -9.54
N ASP A 4 2.76 -22.35 -10.83
CA ASP A 4 4.15 -22.16 -11.28
C ASP A 4 4.56 -20.67 -11.32
N GLY A 5 5.84 -20.43 -11.63
CA GLY A 5 6.39 -19.07 -11.71
C GLY A 5 5.74 -18.13 -12.73
N ARG A 6 5.01 -18.69 -13.71
CA ARG A 6 4.29 -17.95 -14.75
C ARG A 6 2.80 -17.76 -14.41
N GLY A 7 2.40 -18.14 -13.19
CA GLY A 7 1.01 -18.06 -12.73
C GLY A 7 0.11 -19.14 -13.33
N ARG A 8 0.68 -20.22 -13.91
CA ARG A 8 -0.11 -21.33 -14.46
C ARG A 8 -0.49 -22.30 -13.34
N ILE A 9 -1.75 -22.70 -13.32
CA ILE A 9 -2.32 -23.63 -12.35
C ILE A 9 -2.13 -25.04 -12.89
N LEU A 10 -1.30 -25.84 -12.23
CA LEU A 10 -0.99 -27.22 -12.59
C LEU A 10 -1.86 -28.18 -11.76
N GLY A 11 -2.61 -29.04 -12.46
CA GLY A 11 -3.40 -30.12 -11.88
C GLY A 11 -2.73 -31.47 -12.12
N ALA A 12 -2.53 -32.25 -11.05
CA ALA A 12 -2.07 -33.63 -11.15
C ALA A 12 -3.28 -34.57 -11.12
N PHE A 13 -3.38 -35.45 -12.11
CA PHE A 13 -4.48 -36.40 -12.27
C PHE A 13 -4.09 -37.81 -11.83
N THR A 14 -5.09 -38.66 -11.57
CA THR A 14 -4.91 -40.05 -11.12
C THR A 14 -4.20 -40.95 -12.13
N ASN A 15 -4.12 -40.53 -13.40
CA ASN A 15 -3.37 -41.18 -14.47
C ASN A 15 -1.87 -40.80 -14.50
N GLY A 16 -1.39 -40.04 -13.50
CA GLY A 16 0.00 -39.60 -13.41
C GLY A 16 0.36 -38.42 -14.31
N LYS A 17 -0.58 -37.88 -15.09
CA LYS A 17 -0.36 -36.69 -15.93
C LYS A 17 -0.55 -35.41 -15.12
N THR A 18 0.26 -34.41 -15.45
CA THR A 18 0.07 -33.04 -14.98
C THR A 18 -0.35 -32.18 -16.16
N GLU A 19 -1.46 -31.47 -16.05
CA GLU A 19 -1.93 -30.56 -17.09
C GLU A 19 -2.14 -29.15 -16.54
N VAL A 20 -2.03 -28.16 -17.42
CA VAL A 20 -2.33 -26.77 -17.10
C VAL A 20 -3.84 -26.59 -17.12
N LEU A 21 -4.42 -26.27 -15.96
CA LEU A 21 -5.85 -26.05 -15.80
C LEU A 21 -6.26 -24.61 -16.10
N GLY A 22 -5.32 -23.67 -16.02
CA GLY A 22 -5.54 -22.25 -16.27
C GLY A 22 -4.32 -21.40 -15.97
N GLN A 23 -4.44 -20.10 -16.18
CA GLN A 23 -3.38 -19.12 -15.89
C GLN A 23 -3.99 -17.88 -15.25
N ILE A 24 -3.30 -17.36 -14.24
CA ILE A 24 -3.70 -16.15 -13.53
C ILE A 24 -3.38 -14.93 -14.40
N ALA A 25 -4.40 -14.13 -14.68
CA ALA A 25 -4.23 -12.83 -15.32
C ALA A 25 -3.80 -11.78 -14.29
N LEU A 26 -2.94 -10.87 -14.72
CA LEU A 26 -2.44 -9.75 -13.95
C LEU A 26 -2.87 -8.44 -14.63
N ALA A 27 -3.13 -7.42 -13.82
CA ALA A 27 -3.33 -6.06 -14.28
C ALA A 27 -2.18 -5.18 -13.77
N LYS A 28 -1.57 -4.40 -14.66
CA LYS A 28 -0.61 -3.35 -14.31
C LYS A 28 -1.18 -2.00 -14.73
N PHE A 29 -0.92 -0.99 -13.90
CA PHE A 29 -1.32 0.38 -14.15
C PHE A 29 -0.06 1.21 -14.37
N ALA A 30 -0.19 2.30 -15.13
CA ALA A 30 0.93 3.21 -15.37
C ALA A 30 1.34 3.95 -14.09
N ASN A 31 0.36 4.28 -13.24
CA ASN A 31 0.56 4.96 -11.97
C ASN A 31 -0.15 4.21 -10.83
N ASN A 32 0.63 3.52 -9.99
CA ASN A 32 0.11 2.77 -8.85
C ASN A 32 -0.45 3.68 -7.74
N GLU A 33 0.16 4.84 -7.51
CA GLU A 33 -0.30 5.80 -6.48
C GLU A 33 -1.61 6.49 -6.87
N GLY A 34 -1.93 6.50 -8.18
CA GLY A 34 -3.19 7.02 -8.71
C GLY A 34 -4.38 6.07 -8.53
N LEU A 35 -4.18 4.87 -7.97
CA LEU A 35 -5.25 3.91 -7.73
C LEU A 35 -6.12 4.31 -6.53
N LEU A 36 -7.43 4.13 -6.66
CA LEU A 36 -8.36 4.42 -5.58
C LEU A 36 -8.47 3.23 -4.64
N ARG A 37 -8.01 3.38 -3.39
CA ARG A 37 -8.17 2.34 -2.36
C ARG A 37 -9.63 2.18 -1.96
N THR A 38 -10.17 0.97 -2.07
CA THR A 38 -11.57 0.67 -1.74
C THR A 38 -11.77 -0.07 -0.41
N GLY A 39 -10.68 -0.49 0.24
CA GLY A 39 -10.70 -1.23 1.51
C GLY A 39 -10.23 -2.66 1.34
N ASP A 40 -9.95 -3.38 2.43
CA ASP A 40 -9.55 -4.80 2.43
C ASP A 40 -8.40 -5.17 1.45
N ASN A 41 -7.47 -4.23 1.22
CA ASN A 41 -6.37 -4.33 0.25
C ASN A 41 -6.82 -4.35 -1.23
N TYR A 42 -8.08 -4.02 -1.52
CA TYR A 42 -8.58 -3.79 -2.86
C TYR A 42 -8.35 -2.36 -3.33
N TYR A 43 -8.12 -2.25 -4.64
CA TYR A 43 -7.89 -1.02 -5.36
C TYR A 43 -8.76 -1.01 -6.62
N ASN A 44 -9.33 0.16 -6.91
CA ASN A 44 -10.06 0.43 -8.14
C ASN A 44 -9.25 1.35 -9.05
N GLN A 45 -9.44 1.16 -10.35
CA GLN A 45 -8.92 2.07 -11.36
C GLN A 45 -9.50 3.48 -11.16
N ALA A 46 -8.65 4.48 -11.27
CA ALA A 46 -9.02 5.89 -11.25
C ALA A 46 -8.46 6.60 -12.48
N PRO A 47 -8.94 7.81 -12.83
CA PRO A 47 -8.42 8.56 -13.96
C PRO A 47 -6.91 8.78 -13.90
N ASP A 48 -6.37 8.96 -12.68
CA ASP A 48 -4.97 9.25 -12.45
C ASP A 48 -4.07 7.99 -12.43
N SER A 49 -4.64 6.78 -12.32
CA SER A 49 -3.89 5.52 -12.42
C SER A 49 -3.56 5.12 -13.86
N GLY A 50 -4.31 5.67 -14.82
CA GLY A 50 -4.34 5.20 -16.21
C GLY A 50 -5.16 3.92 -16.40
N GLU A 51 -5.13 3.37 -17.61
CA GLU A 51 -5.82 2.14 -17.96
C GLU A 51 -5.09 0.89 -17.49
N ALA A 52 -5.86 -0.15 -17.16
CA ALA A 52 -5.34 -1.45 -16.79
C ALA A 52 -4.74 -2.17 -18.01
N ILE A 53 -3.44 -2.41 -17.98
CA ILE A 53 -2.77 -3.30 -18.92
C ILE A 53 -2.91 -4.72 -18.38
N ILE A 54 -3.67 -5.56 -19.08
CA ILE A 54 -3.90 -6.95 -18.68
C ILE A 54 -2.89 -7.87 -19.39
N GLY A 55 -2.30 -8.79 -18.65
CA GLY A 55 -1.32 -9.73 -19.18
C GLY A 55 -1.02 -10.89 -18.24
N THR A 56 -0.07 -11.72 -18.62
CA THR A 56 0.42 -12.84 -17.82
C THR A 56 1.82 -12.57 -17.28
N ALA A 57 2.15 -13.20 -16.15
CA ALA A 57 3.49 -13.15 -15.59
C ALA A 57 4.50 -13.75 -16.58
N VAL A 58 5.70 -13.15 -16.68
CA VAL A 58 6.80 -13.51 -17.57
C VAL A 58 6.54 -13.26 -19.07
N ASP A 59 5.37 -13.58 -19.62
CA ASP A 59 5.12 -13.45 -21.06
C ASP A 59 4.84 -11.99 -21.47
N ILE A 60 3.86 -11.34 -20.81
CA ILE A 60 3.54 -9.92 -21.03
C ILE A 60 4.32 -9.04 -20.05
N PHE A 61 4.54 -9.53 -18.83
CA PHE A 61 5.28 -8.83 -17.79
C PHE A 61 6.59 -9.56 -17.47
N PRO A 62 7.68 -9.30 -18.20
CA PRO A 62 8.92 -10.09 -18.11
C PRO A 62 9.62 -9.99 -16.75
N THR A 63 9.37 -8.92 -15.99
CA THR A 63 9.92 -8.70 -14.65
C THR A 63 9.04 -9.24 -13.53
N THR A 64 7.89 -9.84 -13.87
CA THR A 64 6.91 -10.32 -12.89
C THR A 64 6.92 -11.84 -12.85
N GLN A 65 7.13 -12.39 -11.65
CA GLN A 65 7.08 -13.83 -11.37
C GLN A 65 6.11 -14.08 -10.22
N MET A 66 5.40 -15.21 -10.26
CA MET A 66 4.58 -15.66 -9.15
C MET A 66 5.32 -16.67 -8.28
N VAL A 67 5.08 -16.63 -6.97
CA VAL A 67 5.60 -17.64 -6.04
C VAL A 67 4.43 -18.34 -5.39
N GLY A 68 4.24 -19.62 -5.77
CA GLY A 68 3.20 -20.44 -5.16
C GLY A 68 3.46 -20.64 -3.66
N ARG A 69 2.38 -20.70 -2.87
CA ARG A 69 2.41 -21.00 -1.43
C ARG A 69 3.19 -19.98 -0.57
N ALA A 70 3.42 -18.78 -1.09
CA ALA A 70 3.97 -17.65 -0.34
C ALA A 70 2.90 -16.57 -0.12
N LEU A 71 3.07 -15.77 0.92
CA LEU A 71 2.23 -14.60 1.20
C LEU A 71 3.12 -13.36 1.26
N GLU A 72 2.74 -12.31 0.54
CA GLU A 72 3.43 -11.01 0.61
C GLU A 72 3.16 -10.34 1.96
N GLN A 73 4.23 -9.98 2.66
CA GLN A 73 4.14 -9.25 3.92
C GLN A 73 4.10 -7.74 3.66
N SER A 74 3.56 -6.99 4.61
CA SER A 74 3.59 -5.53 4.57
C SER A 74 5.03 -5.03 4.49
N ASN A 75 5.24 -4.00 3.67
CA ASN A 75 6.53 -3.30 3.53
C ASN A 75 6.80 -2.28 4.66
N VAL A 76 6.02 -2.31 5.74
CA VAL A 76 6.00 -1.30 6.80
C VAL A 76 6.88 -1.76 7.97
N ASP A 77 7.80 -0.89 8.40
CA ASP A 77 8.54 -1.07 9.65
C ASP A 77 7.84 -0.33 10.80
N LEU A 78 7.22 -1.11 11.69
CA LEU A 78 6.46 -0.59 12.83
C LEU A 78 7.29 0.36 13.71
N THR A 79 8.59 0.10 13.91
CA THR A 79 9.43 0.92 14.78
C THR A 79 9.59 2.33 14.23
N LYS A 80 9.76 2.42 12.91
CA LYS A 80 9.86 3.70 12.20
C LYS A 80 8.53 4.44 12.24
N GLU A 81 7.43 3.76 11.93
CA GLU A 81 6.09 4.36 11.97
C GLU A 81 5.73 4.89 13.36
N PHE A 82 6.04 4.14 14.43
CA PHE A 82 5.81 4.62 15.78
C PHE A 82 6.67 5.83 16.14
N THR A 83 7.92 5.86 15.71
CA THR A 83 8.80 7.02 15.95
C THR A 83 8.29 8.26 15.22
N GLU A 84 7.83 8.11 13.98
CA GLU A 84 7.25 9.19 13.18
C GLU A 84 5.93 9.68 13.79
N MET A 85 5.07 8.77 14.27
CA MET A 85 3.87 9.12 15.02
C MET A 85 4.19 9.90 16.30
N ILE A 86 5.16 9.44 17.10
CA ILE A 86 5.58 10.14 18.33
C ILE A 86 6.14 11.53 17.99
N SER A 87 6.98 11.64 16.96
CA SER A 87 7.52 12.91 16.49
C SER A 87 6.40 13.89 16.10
N THR A 88 5.43 13.41 15.32
CA THR A 88 4.27 14.19 14.89
C THR A 88 3.42 14.64 16.08
N GLN A 89 3.21 13.76 17.07
CA GLN A 89 2.50 14.10 18.31
C GLN A 89 3.26 15.15 19.14
N ARG A 90 4.58 15.02 19.29
CA ARG A 90 5.43 16.01 19.99
C ARG A 90 5.38 17.35 19.28
N ALA A 91 5.42 17.36 17.95
CA ALA A 91 5.30 18.58 17.15
C ALA A 91 3.94 19.27 17.35
N PHE A 92 2.85 18.50 17.37
CA PHE A 92 1.52 19.02 17.67
C PHE A 92 1.42 19.61 19.09
N GLU A 93 1.99 18.94 20.10
CA GLU A 93 2.04 19.47 21.47
C GLU A 93 2.86 20.75 21.58
N ALA A 94 4.02 20.82 20.91
CA ALA A 94 4.87 22.00 20.89
C ALA A 94 4.15 23.18 20.22
N ALA A 95 3.47 22.93 19.09
CA ALA A 95 2.65 23.92 18.41
C ALA A 95 1.51 24.42 19.32
N SER A 96 0.81 23.51 19.99
CA SER A 96 -0.29 23.85 20.91
C SER A 96 0.19 24.68 22.11
N ARG A 97 1.33 24.31 22.73
CA ARG A 97 1.93 25.11 23.80
C ARG A 97 2.35 26.51 23.34
N THR A 98 2.88 26.62 22.13
CA THR A 98 3.26 27.91 21.54
C THR A 98 2.04 28.83 21.41
N VAL A 99 0.90 28.27 20.96
CA VAL A 99 -0.37 29.00 20.88
C VAL A 99 -0.84 29.45 22.26
N THR A 100 -0.90 28.53 23.23
CA THR A 100 -1.35 28.86 24.60
C THR A 100 -0.48 29.92 25.29
N VAL A 101 0.84 29.82 25.14
CA VAL A 101 1.77 30.81 25.69
C VAL A 101 1.56 32.18 25.01
N SER A 102 1.38 32.19 23.69
CA SER A 102 1.08 33.43 22.96
C SER A 102 -0.22 34.06 23.44
N ASP A 103 -1.29 33.27 23.65
CA ASP A 103 -2.57 33.76 24.16
C ASP A 103 -2.45 34.33 25.58
N THR A 104 -1.65 33.67 26.44
CA THR A 104 -1.40 34.14 27.81
C THR A 104 -0.67 35.48 27.81
N LEU A 105 0.38 35.62 26.99
CA LEU A 105 1.12 36.89 26.84
C LEU A 105 0.21 38.01 26.31
N LEU A 106 -0.68 37.71 25.36
CA LEU A 106 -1.65 38.68 24.84
C LEU A 106 -2.65 39.13 25.92
N GLN A 107 -3.07 38.24 26.81
CA GLN A 107 -3.92 38.60 27.95
C GLN A 107 -3.19 39.50 28.94
N GLU A 108 -1.94 39.19 29.29
CA GLU A 108 -1.13 40.01 30.20
C GLU A 108 -0.90 41.43 29.63
N ILE A 109 -0.58 41.56 28.34
CA ILE A 109 -0.42 42.87 27.69
C ILE A 109 -1.72 43.69 27.75
N ASN A 110 -2.88 43.06 27.54
CA ASN A 110 -4.16 43.76 27.64
C ASN A 110 -4.48 44.22 29.07
N GLN A 111 -4.07 43.46 30.09
CA GLN A 111 -4.25 43.84 31.49
C GLN A 111 -3.34 44.99 31.92
N LEU A 112 -2.13 45.09 31.34
CA LEU A 112 -1.18 46.19 31.59
C LEU A 112 -1.57 47.52 30.92
N LYS A 113 -2.49 47.50 29.94
CA LYS A 113 -2.94 48.69 29.21
C LYS A 113 -4.07 49.47 29.93
N ARG A 114 -4.29 49.20 31.22
CA ARG A 114 -5.27 49.89 32.08
C ARG A 114 -4.58 50.78 33.11
#